data_AF-A0A8T3Y7S8-F1
#
_entry.id   AF-A0A8T3Y7S8-F1
#
_cell.length_a   1.000
_cell.length_b   1.000
_cell.length_c   1.000
_cell.angle_alpha   90.00
_cell.angle_beta   90.00
_cell.angle_gamma   90.00
#
_symmetry.space_group_name_H-M   'P 1'
#
loop_
_entity.id
_entity.type
_entity.pdbx_description
1 polymer ?
#
loop_
_entity_poly.entity_id
_entity_poly.type
_entity_poly.pdbx_seq_one_letter_code
_entity_poly.pdbx_strand_id
1 'polypeptide(L)'
;MVEKDQPKEEAKDEAKPSPLKNSHIYAVRTTANREDQVMDFITSNVKKKKLPVYSVIRPHGMRGYMFLEAFDRQSAEQAAQGVPYARGLLPKEIQYAEIEHMLEQVKREVDIRKSDIVEIIAGPFKREQAKITRVDKAKEEVVVELLGAAVPI
;
A
#
# COMPACT_ATOMS: atom_id res chain seq x y z
N MET A 1 18.61 0.58 59.31
CA MET A 1 17.43 -0.31 59.37
C MET A 1 16.25 0.45 58.79
N VAL A 2 15.68 0.16 57.62
CA VAL A 2 15.82 -0.97 56.70
C VAL A 2 15.45 -0.43 55.32
N GLU A 3 16.32 -0.68 54.34
CA GLU A 3 16.00 -0.66 52.91
C GLU A 3 14.88 -1.65 52.59
N LYS A 4 13.91 -1.24 51.78
CA LYS A 4 13.22 -2.05 50.76
C LYS A 4 12.69 -1.05 49.73
N ASP A 5 13.32 -0.81 48.58
CA ASP A 5 13.70 -1.71 47.48
C ASP A 5 12.49 -2.24 46.68
N GLN A 6 12.13 -1.44 45.66
CA GLN A 6 11.68 -1.78 44.29
C GLN A 6 10.36 -2.56 44.06
N PRO A 7 9.72 -2.47 42.86
CA PRO A 7 10.28 -2.02 41.58
C PRO A 7 9.47 -0.99 40.76
N LYS A 8 10.21 -0.39 39.81
CA LYS A 8 9.73 0.29 38.60
C LYS A 8 8.81 -0.61 37.79
N GLU A 9 7.70 -0.06 37.31
CA GLU A 9 7.00 -0.62 36.15
C GLU A 9 7.01 0.45 35.05
N GLU A 10 7.91 0.24 34.09
CA GLU A 10 8.01 0.98 32.84
C GLU A 10 6.77 0.66 32.00
N ALA A 11 5.73 1.47 32.13
CA ALA A 11 4.62 1.47 31.17
C ALA A 11 5.09 2.19 29.90
N LYS A 12 5.34 1.38 28.87
CA LYS A 12 5.71 1.76 27.52
C LYS A 12 4.85 2.93 27.02
N ASP A 13 5.52 4.00 26.62
CA ASP A 13 4.99 5.12 25.87
C ASP A 13 4.56 4.62 24.48
N GLU A 14 3.38 4.02 24.37
CA GLU A 14 2.65 3.99 23.12
C GLU A 14 2.13 5.41 22.88
N ALA A 15 3.00 6.23 22.30
CA ALA A 15 2.64 7.54 21.78
C ALA A 15 1.57 7.35 20.71
N LYS A 16 0.29 7.40 21.13
CA LYS A 16 -0.85 7.60 20.23
C LYS A 16 -0.48 8.79 19.34
N PRO A 17 -0.50 8.67 18.00
CA PRO A 17 -0.16 9.79 17.14
C PRO A 17 -1.18 10.89 17.43
N SER A 18 -0.72 11.93 18.12
CA SER A 18 -1.49 13.15 18.31
C SER A 18 -1.88 13.65 16.92
N PRO A 19 -3.16 13.96 16.65
CA PRO A 19 -3.53 14.48 15.34
C PRO A 19 -2.68 15.73 15.09
N LEU A 20 -1.81 15.67 14.09
CA LEU A 20 -1.07 16.82 13.60
C LEU A 20 -2.15 17.83 13.18
N LYS A 21 -2.38 18.84 14.02
CA LYS A 21 -3.55 19.74 13.89
C LYS A 21 -3.59 20.53 12.57
N ASN A 22 -2.52 20.50 11.79
CA ASN A 22 -2.38 21.20 10.50
C ASN A 22 -1.65 20.31 9.47
N SER A 23 -2.27 19.22 9.01
CA SER A 23 -1.81 18.50 7.82
C SER A 23 -2.90 18.47 6.75
N HIS A 24 -2.49 18.64 5.50
CA HIS A 24 -3.34 18.72 4.33
C HIS A 24 -2.86 17.71 3.28
N ILE A 25 -3.81 17.05 2.62
CA ILE A 25 -3.51 16.06 1.59
C ILE A 25 -3.73 16.66 0.22
N TYR A 26 -2.70 16.55 -0.62
CA TYR A 26 -2.70 17.03 -1.99
C TYR A 26 -2.47 15.87 -2.95
N ALA A 27 -3.15 15.87 -4.10
CA ALA A 27 -2.83 14.96 -5.19
C ALA A 27 -1.79 15.56 -6.12
N VAL A 28 -0.77 14.78 -6.47
CA VAL A 28 0.20 15.11 -7.51
C VAL A 28 -0.13 14.26 -8.73
N ARG A 29 -0.36 14.92 -9.88
CA ARG A 29 -0.55 14.24 -11.16
C ARG A 29 0.81 13.76 -11.67
N THR A 30 0.86 12.54 -12.17
CA THR A 30 2.09 11.94 -12.70
C THR A 30 1.86 11.39 -14.10
N THR A 31 2.95 10.94 -14.73
CA THR A 31 2.86 10.06 -15.90
C THR A 31 2.48 8.66 -15.43
N ALA A 32 1.49 8.04 -16.07
CA ALA A 32 1.05 6.70 -15.73
C ALA A 32 2.22 5.70 -15.80
N ASN A 33 2.28 4.79 -14.84
CA ASN A 33 3.34 3.79 -14.66
C ASN A 33 4.73 4.38 -14.30
N ARG A 34 4.79 5.65 -13.86
CA ARG A 34 6.00 6.28 -13.32
C ARG A 34 5.81 6.82 -11.90
N GLU A 35 4.77 6.37 -11.20
CA GLU A 35 4.40 6.82 -9.86
C GLU A 35 5.52 6.52 -8.86
N ASP A 36 6.10 5.31 -8.91
CA ASP A 36 7.20 4.89 -8.02
C ASP A 36 8.43 5.79 -8.20
N GLN A 37 8.79 6.05 -9.47
CA GLN A 37 9.92 6.92 -9.79
C GLN A 37 9.68 8.38 -9.32
N VAL A 38 8.45 8.89 -9.48
CA VAL A 38 8.09 10.23 -8.98
C VAL A 38 8.14 10.28 -7.46
N MET A 39 7.65 9.24 -6.77
CA MET A 39 7.70 9.12 -5.32
C MET A 39 9.15 9.17 -4.79
N ASP A 40 10.08 8.46 -5.44
CA ASP A 40 11.50 8.47 -5.06
C ASP A 40 12.12 9.87 -5.17
N PHE A 41 11.82 10.58 -6.28
CA PHE A 41 12.32 11.93 -6.51
C PHE A 41 11.72 12.94 -5.54
N ILE A 42 10.42 12.87 -5.27
CA ILE A 42 9.75 13.72 -4.28
C ILE A 42 10.34 13.48 -2.90
N THR A 43 10.47 12.22 -2.49
CA THR A 43 11.05 11.85 -1.20
C THR A 43 12.48 12.39 -1.06
N SER A 44 13.27 12.29 -2.12
CA SER A 44 14.62 12.87 -2.17
C SER A 44 14.61 14.40 -2.05
N ASN A 45 13.69 15.09 -2.73
CA ASN A 45 13.54 16.53 -2.66
C ASN A 45 13.13 17.01 -1.26
N VAL A 46 12.15 16.35 -0.65
CA VAL A 46 11.68 16.62 0.71
C VAL A 46 12.82 16.52 1.71
N LYS A 47 13.61 15.43 1.65
CA LYS A 47 14.77 15.23 2.53
C LYS A 47 15.86 16.28 2.32
N LYS A 48 16.20 16.60 1.06
CA LYS A 48 17.23 17.59 0.73
C LYS A 48 16.86 19.01 1.17
N LYS A 49 15.62 19.41 0.92
CA LYS A 49 15.10 20.76 1.20
C LYS A 49 14.53 20.89 2.63
N LYS A 50 14.45 19.79 3.39
CA LYS A 50 13.84 19.72 4.74
C LYS A 50 12.43 20.31 4.77
N LEU A 51 11.61 19.93 3.79
CA LEU A 51 10.23 20.43 3.67
C LEU A 51 9.33 19.78 4.72
N PRO A 52 8.29 20.49 5.23
CA PRO A 52 7.31 19.94 6.14
C PRO A 52 6.28 19.08 5.38
N VAL A 53 6.77 18.00 4.78
CA VAL A 53 5.97 16.94 4.14
C VAL A 53 6.07 15.70 5.02
N TYR A 54 4.92 15.19 5.44
CA TYR A 54 4.81 14.12 6.43
C TYR A 54 4.77 12.74 5.78
N SER A 55 4.04 12.60 4.67
CA SER A 55 3.90 11.34 3.97
C SER A 55 3.73 11.53 2.46
N VAL A 56 4.18 10.53 1.70
CA VAL A 56 3.99 10.43 0.26
C VAL A 56 3.45 9.03 0.02
N ILE A 57 2.29 8.93 -0.61
CA ILE A 57 1.59 7.65 -0.75
C ILE A 57 1.19 7.43 -2.21
N ARG A 58 1.45 6.21 -2.67
CA ARG A 58 0.96 5.72 -3.96
C ARG A 58 -0.34 4.96 -3.69
N PRO A 59 -1.48 5.42 -4.19
CA PRO A 59 -2.73 4.69 -4.04
C PRO A 59 -2.72 3.37 -4.80
N HIS A 60 -3.35 2.34 -4.22
CA HIS A 60 -3.65 1.11 -4.95
C HIS A 60 -4.83 1.35 -5.91
N GLY A 61 -4.78 0.78 -7.11
CA GLY A 61 -5.87 0.84 -8.08
C GLY A 61 -5.99 2.15 -8.88
N MET A 62 -5.23 3.19 -8.57
CA MET A 62 -5.20 4.44 -9.36
C MET A 62 -3.86 4.63 -10.08
N ARG A 63 -3.93 5.00 -11.36
CA ARG A 63 -2.75 5.26 -12.21
C ARG A 63 -2.66 6.74 -12.55
N GLY A 64 -1.44 7.27 -12.62
CA GLY A 64 -1.14 8.64 -12.97
C GLY A 64 -1.33 9.66 -11.85
N TYR A 65 -1.47 9.19 -10.60
CA TYR A 65 -1.64 10.05 -9.42
C TYR A 65 -0.94 9.45 -8.20
N MET A 66 -0.59 10.32 -7.28
CA MET A 66 -0.09 10.00 -5.94
C MET A 66 -0.58 11.05 -4.95
N PHE A 67 -0.57 10.73 -3.67
CA PHE A 67 -0.97 11.63 -2.59
C PHE A 67 0.24 12.09 -1.79
N LEU A 68 0.21 13.33 -1.35
CA LEU A 68 1.25 13.97 -0.57
C LEU A 68 0.61 14.71 0.60
N GLU A 69 1.02 14.36 1.81
CA GLU A 69 0.56 15.00 3.03
C GLU A 69 1.60 16.02 3.48
N ALA A 70 1.21 17.28 3.59
CA ALA A 70 2.10 18.38 3.95
C ALA A 70 1.44 19.37 4.91
N PHE A 71 2.25 20.21 5.54
CA PHE A 71 1.78 21.29 6.40
C PHE A 71 0.97 22.34 5.63
N ASP A 72 1.40 22.67 4.41
CA ASP A 72 0.74 23.62 3.54
C ASP A 72 0.95 23.27 2.05
N ARG A 73 0.20 23.96 1.20
CA ARG A 73 0.29 23.82 -0.26
C ARG A 73 1.65 24.19 -0.82
N GLN A 74 2.29 25.23 -0.26
CA GLN A 74 3.59 25.71 -0.75
C GLN A 74 4.67 24.63 -0.61
N SER A 75 4.69 23.94 0.52
CA SER A 75 5.60 22.83 0.82
C SER A 75 5.35 21.66 -0.13
N ALA A 76 4.08 21.37 -0.41
CA ALA A 76 3.68 20.33 -1.35
C ALA A 76 4.12 20.67 -2.79
N GLU A 77 3.96 21.91 -3.22
CA GLU A 77 4.43 22.40 -4.52
C GLU A 77 5.96 22.36 -4.63
N GLN A 78 6.68 22.79 -3.59
CA GLN A 78 8.14 22.74 -3.54
C GLN A 78 8.70 21.32 -3.57
N ALA A 79 7.96 20.35 -3.03
CA ALA A 79 8.32 18.94 -3.07
C ALA A 79 8.23 18.37 -4.49
N ALA A 80 7.16 18.70 -5.22
CA ALA A 80 6.95 18.29 -6.60
C ALA A 80 7.71 19.14 -7.65
N GLN A 81 8.23 20.30 -7.26
CA GLN A 81 8.92 21.22 -8.16
C GLN A 81 10.17 20.59 -8.79
N GLY A 82 10.23 20.60 -10.12
CA GLY A 82 11.36 20.09 -10.88
C GLY A 82 11.48 18.56 -10.86
N VAL A 83 10.46 17.84 -10.38
CA VAL A 83 10.45 16.38 -10.38
C VAL A 83 10.07 15.87 -11.78
N PRO A 84 10.91 15.05 -12.42
CA PRO A 84 10.58 14.43 -13.70
C PRO A 84 9.27 13.63 -13.62
N TYR A 85 8.46 13.70 -14.67
CA TYR A 85 7.17 12.99 -14.80
C TYR A 85 6.05 13.44 -13.85
N ALA A 86 6.33 14.29 -12.86
CA ALA A 86 5.32 15.01 -12.12
C ALA A 86 4.73 16.13 -13.01
N ARG A 87 3.41 16.20 -13.09
CA ARG A 87 2.65 17.19 -13.87
C ARG A 87 2.03 18.27 -12.99
N GLY A 88 2.49 18.38 -11.75
CA GLY A 88 2.02 19.36 -10.77
C GLY A 88 0.91 18.84 -9.86
N LEU A 89 0.54 19.69 -8.91
CA LEU A 89 -0.50 19.42 -7.91
C LEU A 89 -1.88 19.75 -8.46
N LEU A 90 -2.88 18.98 -8.02
CA LEU A 90 -4.28 19.35 -8.20
C LEU A 90 -4.64 20.56 -7.33
N PRO A 91 -5.56 21.43 -7.80
CA PRO A 91 -5.87 22.66 -7.10
C PRO A 91 -6.69 22.46 -5.83
N LYS A 92 -7.37 21.32 -5.68
CA LYS A 92 -8.25 21.01 -4.55
C LYS A 92 -7.51 20.14 -3.53
N GLU A 93 -7.69 20.45 -2.26
CA GLU A 93 -7.32 19.57 -1.16
C GLU A 93 -8.22 18.36 -1.10
N ILE A 94 -7.67 17.24 -0.64
CA ILE A 94 -8.36 15.96 -0.57
C ILE A 94 -8.60 15.63 0.89
N GLN A 95 -9.83 15.22 1.21
CA GLN A 95 -10.14 14.73 2.55
C GLN A 95 -9.67 13.29 2.69
N TYR A 96 -9.21 12.91 3.88
CA TYR A 96 -8.74 11.53 4.14
C TYR A 96 -9.80 10.47 3.79
N ALA A 97 -11.07 10.73 4.12
CA ALA A 97 -12.19 9.84 3.79
C ALA A 97 -12.35 9.56 2.29
N GLU A 98 -11.89 10.47 1.41
CA GLU A 98 -11.94 10.25 -0.04
C GLU A 98 -10.90 9.24 -0.52
N ILE A 99 -9.80 9.03 0.24
CA ILE A 99 -8.68 8.16 -0.17
C ILE A 99 -8.51 6.92 0.69
N GLU A 100 -9.22 6.81 1.82
CA GLU A 100 -9.14 5.70 2.78
C GLU A 100 -9.23 4.33 2.09
N HIS A 101 -10.25 4.14 1.26
CA HIS A 101 -10.48 2.90 0.50
C HIS A 101 -9.35 2.54 -0.51
N MET A 102 -8.50 3.50 -0.85
CA MET A 102 -7.35 3.31 -1.75
C MET A 102 -6.06 2.94 -0.99
N LEU A 103 -6.04 3.26 0.30
CA LEU A 103 -4.95 2.96 1.23
C LEU A 103 -5.12 1.59 1.86
N GLU A 104 -6.38 1.16 2.05
CA GLU A 104 -6.68 -0.20 2.45
C GLU A 104 -6.16 -1.16 1.38
N GLN A 105 -5.09 -1.86 1.72
CA GLN A 105 -4.76 -3.11 1.04
C GLN A 105 -5.95 -4.02 1.28
N VAL A 106 -6.82 -4.13 0.28
CA VAL A 106 -7.82 -5.18 0.24
C VAL A 106 -7.01 -6.46 0.28
N LYS A 107 -6.84 -7.03 1.48
CA LYS A 107 -6.38 -8.39 1.62
C LYS A 107 -7.41 -9.15 0.82
N ARG A 108 -7.04 -9.56 -0.39
CA ARG A 108 -7.80 -10.58 -1.08
C ARG A 108 -7.66 -11.77 -0.15
N GLU A 109 -8.65 -11.96 0.71
CA GLU A 109 -8.84 -13.24 1.36
C GLU A 109 -9.01 -14.20 0.21
N VAL A 110 -7.93 -14.90 -0.10
CA VAL A 110 -7.93 -16.01 -1.02
C VAL A 110 -8.69 -17.11 -0.29
N ASP A 111 -10.03 -17.06 -0.37
CA ASP A 111 -10.92 -18.09 0.17
C ASP A 111 -10.89 -19.31 -0.76
N ILE A 112 -9.73 -19.96 -0.80
CA ILE A 112 -9.53 -21.21 -1.51
C ILE A 112 -9.69 -22.35 -0.52
N ARG A 113 -10.64 -23.24 -0.81
CA ARG A 113 -10.96 -24.39 0.02
C ARG A 113 -10.66 -25.69 -0.73
N LYS A 114 -10.45 -26.74 0.06
CA LYS A 114 -10.35 -28.09 -0.50
C LYS A 114 -11.67 -28.46 -1.17
N SER A 115 -11.58 -29.07 -2.35
CA SER A 115 -12.69 -29.45 -3.23
C SER A 115 -13.34 -28.34 -4.04
N ASP A 116 -12.84 -27.10 -3.99
CA ASP A 116 -13.30 -26.06 -4.91
C ASP A 116 -12.93 -26.42 -6.35
N ILE A 117 -13.80 -26.02 -7.29
CA ILE A 117 -13.55 -26.14 -8.73
C ILE A 117 -13.00 -24.81 -9.21
N VAL A 118 -11.84 -24.85 -9.83
CA VAL A 118 -11.10 -23.69 -10.33
C VAL A 118 -10.74 -23.87 -11.80
N GLU A 119 -10.55 -22.77 -12.52
CA GLU A 119 -10.04 -22.76 -13.88
C GLU A 119 -8.58 -22.28 -13.88
N ILE A 120 -7.72 -23.02 -14.59
CA ILE A 120 -6.32 -22.64 -14.76
C ILE A 120 -6.23 -21.55 -15.83
N ILE A 121 -5.81 -20.34 -15.48
CA ILE A 121 -5.77 -19.19 -16.40
C ILE A 121 -4.47 -19.06 -17.22
N ALA A 122 -3.43 -19.84 -16.88
CA ALA A 122 -2.09 -19.75 -17.49
C ALA A 122 -1.34 -21.09 -17.44
N GLY A 123 -0.33 -21.26 -18.30
CA GLY A 123 0.47 -22.48 -18.36
C GLY A 123 -0.07 -23.55 -19.34
N PRO A 124 0.48 -24.78 -19.30
CA PRO A 124 0.13 -25.85 -20.25
C PRO A 124 -1.33 -26.32 -20.14
N PHE A 125 -1.94 -26.25 -18.95
CA PHE A 125 -3.32 -26.66 -18.68
C PHE A 125 -4.31 -25.49 -18.72
N LYS A 126 -3.98 -24.41 -19.44
CA LYS A 126 -4.81 -23.21 -19.50
C LYS A 126 -6.21 -23.51 -20.04
N ARG A 127 -7.24 -22.95 -19.40
CA ARG A 127 -8.68 -23.18 -19.62
C ARG A 127 -9.21 -24.54 -19.18
N GLU A 128 -8.39 -25.38 -18.55
CA GLU A 128 -8.89 -26.60 -17.93
C GLU A 128 -9.48 -26.31 -16.55
N GLN A 129 -10.54 -27.04 -16.22
CA GLN A 129 -11.14 -27.04 -14.89
C GLN A 129 -10.48 -28.11 -14.02
N ALA A 130 -10.16 -27.74 -12.80
CA ALA A 130 -9.51 -28.61 -11.85
C ALA A 130 -10.18 -28.52 -10.48
N LYS A 131 -10.16 -29.61 -9.72
CA LYS A 131 -10.62 -29.67 -8.34
C LYS A 131 -9.44 -29.59 -7.39
N ILE A 132 -9.52 -28.73 -6.38
CA ILE A 132 -8.43 -28.56 -5.41
C ILE A 132 -8.38 -29.75 -4.45
N THR A 133 -7.24 -30.42 -4.37
CA THR A 133 -7.01 -31.55 -3.48
C THR A 133 -6.32 -31.13 -2.18
N ARG A 134 -5.39 -30.18 -2.27
CA ARG A 134 -4.63 -29.65 -1.13
C ARG A 134 -4.26 -28.19 -1.35
N VAL A 135 -4.30 -27.40 -0.27
CA VAL A 135 -3.89 -26.00 -0.25
C VAL A 135 -2.72 -25.86 0.72
N ASP A 136 -1.61 -25.28 0.26
CA ASP A 136 -0.48 -24.91 1.10
C ASP A 136 -0.39 -23.37 1.19
N LYS A 137 -0.95 -22.82 2.27
CA LYS A 137 -1.02 -21.36 2.47
C LYS A 137 0.34 -20.73 2.77
N ALA A 138 1.31 -21.51 3.27
CA ALA A 138 2.63 -20.98 3.60
C ALA A 138 3.49 -20.79 2.35
N LYS A 139 3.29 -21.65 1.35
CA LYS A 139 4.01 -21.61 0.06
C LYS A 139 3.24 -20.93 -1.07
N GLU A 140 1.99 -20.54 -0.83
CA GLU A 140 1.08 -20.02 -1.86
C GLU A 140 0.87 -21.00 -3.04
N GLU A 141 0.86 -22.30 -2.75
CA GLU A 141 0.72 -23.38 -3.75
C GLU A 141 -0.57 -24.18 -3.54
N VAL A 142 -1.17 -24.66 -4.63
CA VAL A 142 -2.33 -25.56 -4.61
C VAL A 142 -2.05 -26.80 -5.44
N VAL A 143 -2.44 -27.96 -4.92
CA VAL A 143 -2.46 -29.21 -5.67
C VAL A 143 -3.88 -29.40 -6.20
N VAL A 144 -4.00 -29.66 -7.49
CA VAL A 144 -5.28 -29.76 -8.18
C VAL A 144 -5.35 -31.05 -8.99
N GLU A 145 -6.56 -31.54 -9.20
CA GLU A 145 -6.88 -32.69 -10.04
C GLU A 145 -7.72 -32.22 -11.24
N LEU A 146 -7.24 -32.42 -12.47
CA LEU A 146 -7.92 -31.98 -13.68
C LEU A 146 -9.20 -32.79 -13.90
N LEU A 147 -10.33 -32.12 -14.10
CA LEU A 147 -11.63 -32.78 -14.29
C LEU A 147 -11.78 -33.42 -15.69
N GLY A 148 -11.02 -32.93 -16.67
CA GLY A 148 -11.04 -33.42 -18.06
C GLY A 148 -9.99 -34.50 -18.37
N ALA A 149 -9.11 -34.83 -17.42
CA ALA A 149 -8.04 -35.78 -17.63
C ALA A 149 -8.53 -37.23 -17.42
N ALA A 150 -8.31 -38.09 -18.41
CA ALA A 150 -8.63 -39.51 -18.31
C ALA A 150 -7.72 -40.26 -17.31
N VAL A 151 -6.58 -39.67 -16.97
CA VAL A 151 -5.60 -40.19 -16.01
C VAL A 151 -5.24 -39.07 -15.04
N PRO A 152 -5.34 -39.27 -13.71
CA PRO A 152 -4.88 -38.29 -12.73
C PRO A 152 -3.37 -38.07 -12.84
N ILE A 153 -2.94 -36.81 -12.83
CA ILE A 153 -1.52 -36.39 -12.88
C ILE A 153 -1.16 -35.71 -11.57
#